data_AF-A0A353P0Q8-F1
#
_entry.id   AF-A0A353P0Q8-F1
#
_cell.length_a   1.000
_cell.length_b   1.000
_cell.length_c   1.000
_cell.angle_alpha   90.00
_cell.angle_beta   90.00
_cell.angle_gamma   90.00
#
_symmetry.space_group_name_H-M   'P 1'
#
loop_
_entity.id
_entity.type
_entity.pdbx_description
1 polymer ?
#
loop_
_entity_poly.entity_id
_entity_poly.type
_entity_poly.pdbx_seq_one_letter_code
_entity_poly.pdbx_strand_id
1 'polypeptide(L)'
;MRVFCSSRRRRYNRLVDTITIFTDGGSRGNPGPAAGAFVLLDENQKRIFAKAKFLPHATNNIAEYTGLLTGLEKAYELGASAVKIYSDSELMVKQINGEYKVKNEGLRELFEQCFDWLTKFKSWQIKHVFREKNKQADKLVNQALDAKSDVEIGEKPAIDTTSKHLRLGVLISGSGRTLINIQQLIKEKQLNAEVAIVISSRSDTVGVEKTKQAGLPLEIVRKKDYPDVNAFSKKIGDLLIEAKVNLVIQAGWLCLWKIPPELDNKVMNIHPALLPAFGGQGMWGHNVHEAVIEAGCKVSGCTVHFCTNEYDKGPIISQRTCPVKDDDTPDTLAARVFEQECIAYPEAIKLFASGKLFVIGNRVLTK
;
A
#
# COMPACT_ATOMS: atom_id res chain seq x y z
N MET A 1 -49.33 -5.15 5.19
CA MET A 1 -48.46 -4.02 5.59
C MET A 1 -47.10 -4.21 4.91
N ARG A 2 -46.88 -3.57 3.76
CA ARG A 2 -45.64 -3.69 2.98
C ARG A 2 -44.63 -2.69 3.54
N VAL A 3 -43.53 -3.17 4.10
CA VAL A 3 -42.40 -2.32 4.52
C VAL A 3 -41.31 -2.44 3.47
N PHE A 4 -41.09 -1.36 2.73
CA PHE A 4 -39.93 -1.15 1.88
C PHE A 4 -38.67 -1.11 2.77
N CYS A 5 -37.75 -2.07 2.61
CA CYS A 5 -36.41 -1.98 3.21
C CYS A 5 -35.41 -1.69 2.10
N SER A 6 -34.93 -0.45 2.06
CA SER A 6 -33.98 0.05 1.07
C SER A 6 -32.63 -0.69 1.17
N SER A 7 -32.19 -1.27 0.05
CA SER A 7 -30.88 -1.89 -0.10
C SER A 7 -29.77 -0.84 -0.17
N ARG A 8 -29.13 -0.52 0.96
CA ARG A 8 -27.87 0.23 0.97
C ARG A 8 -26.70 -0.73 0.80
N ARG A 9 -26.27 -0.95 -0.45
CA ARG A 9 -24.96 -1.52 -0.79
C ARG A 9 -23.87 -0.61 -0.22
N ARG A 10 -23.13 -1.07 0.80
CA ARG A 10 -22.02 -0.33 1.42
C ARG A 10 -20.80 -0.39 0.49
N ARG A 11 -20.37 0.79 0.02
CA ARG A 11 -19.17 1.02 -0.79
C ARG A 11 -17.93 0.94 0.11
N TYR A 12 -16.88 0.27 -0.37
CA TYR A 12 -15.52 0.37 0.15
C TYR A 12 -15.06 1.83 0.19
N ASN A 13 -14.29 2.19 1.22
CA ASN A 13 -13.66 3.50 1.43
C ASN A 13 -12.95 3.98 0.15
N ARG A 14 -13.50 5.02 -0.49
CA ARG A 14 -12.85 5.79 -1.54
C ARG A 14 -12.17 6.98 -0.88
N LEU A 15 -10.84 6.97 -0.83
CA LEU A 15 -10.08 8.11 -0.32
C LEU A 15 -10.00 9.27 -1.33
N VAL A 16 -10.39 9.07 -2.61
CA VAL A 16 -10.53 10.15 -3.59
C VAL A 16 -11.72 9.87 -4.49
N ASP A 17 -12.79 10.65 -4.38
CA ASP A 17 -13.99 10.42 -5.22
C ASP A 17 -13.72 10.86 -6.68
N THR A 18 -13.01 11.96 -6.91
CA THR A 18 -12.65 12.48 -8.24
C THR A 18 -11.18 12.89 -8.31
N ILE A 19 -10.43 12.37 -9.29
CA ILE A 19 -9.04 12.80 -9.59
C ILE A 19 -9.02 13.70 -10.84
N THR A 20 -8.23 14.76 -10.81
CA THR A 20 -7.93 15.55 -12.00
C THR A 20 -6.62 15.07 -12.62
N ILE A 21 -6.61 14.80 -13.92
CA ILE A 21 -5.45 14.33 -14.69
C ILE A 21 -5.07 15.42 -15.69
N PHE A 22 -3.85 15.95 -15.60
CA PHE A 22 -3.23 16.71 -16.67
C PHE A 22 -2.27 15.78 -17.41
N THR A 23 -2.36 15.69 -18.73
CA THR A 23 -1.53 14.78 -19.54
C THR A 23 -0.94 15.50 -20.74
N ASP A 24 0.26 15.09 -21.14
CA ASP A 24 1.02 15.65 -22.27
C ASP A 24 1.93 14.57 -22.88
N GLY A 25 2.39 14.81 -24.10
CA GLY A 25 3.34 13.97 -24.83
C GLY A 25 4.19 14.78 -25.80
N GLY A 26 5.49 14.52 -25.79
CA GLY A 26 6.46 15.23 -26.64
C GLY A 26 7.46 14.30 -27.31
N SER A 27 7.95 14.68 -28.49
CA SER A 27 8.97 13.94 -29.25
C SER A 27 10.08 14.85 -29.80
N ARG A 28 11.35 14.44 -29.66
CA ARG A 28 12.53 15.09 -30.25
C ARG A 28 12.86 14.46 -31.60
N GLY A 29 12.38 15.10 -32.67
CA GLY A 29 12.22 14.44 -33.97
C GLY A 29 10.97 13.56 -33.95
N ASN A 30 10.14 13.60 -34.98
CA ASN A 30 8.84 12.93 -34.99
C ASN A 30 8.72 12.03 -36.23
N PRO A 31 9.03 10.72 -36.14
CA PRO A 31 9.33 9.96 -34.91
C PRO A 31 10.76 10.16 -34.39
N GLY A 32 10.95 9.95 -33.08
CA GLY A 32 12.23 10.12 -32.38
C GLY A 32 12.10 9.78 -30.89
N PRO A 33 13.11 10.05 -30.05
CA PRO A 33 12.98 9.93 -28.61
C PRO A 33 11.80 10.77 -28.11
N ALA A 34 10.88 10.13 -27.40
CA ALA A 34 9.63 10.74 -26.96
C ALA A 34 9.39 10.48 -25.47
N ALA A 35 8.45 11.19 -24.86
CA ALA A 35 7.97 10.90 -23.52
C ALA A 35 6.49 11.31 -23.38
N GLY A 36 5.72 10.47 -22.70
CA GLY A 36 4.35 10.78 -22.27
C GLY A 36 4.33 11.01 -20.77
N ALA A 37 3.63 12.05 -20.30
CA ALA A 37 3.58 12.40 -18.89
C ALA A 37 2.17 12.69 -18.41
N PHE A 38 1.97 12.54 -17.10
CA PHE A 38 0.75 12.96 -16.43
C PHE A 38 1.03 13.55 -15.04
N VAL A 39 0.08 14.36 -14.58
CA VAL A 39 0.00 14.92 -13.23
C VAL A 39 -1.40 14.67 -12.68
N LEU A 40 -1.48 14.03 -11.52
CA LEU A 40 -2.71 13.77 -10.79
C LEU A 40 -2.88 14.79 -9.67
N LEU A 41 -4.04 15.44 -9.62
CA LEU A 41 -4.45 16.33 -8.54
C LEU A 41 -5.68 15.78 -7.81
N ASP A 42 -5.75 16.05 -6.52
CA ASP A 42 -6.94 15.79 -5.71
C ASP A 42 -8.05 16.82 -5.96
N GLU A 43 -9.15 16.70 -5.23
CA GLU A 43 -10.29 17.62 -5.30
C GLU A 43 -9.94 19.07 -4.91
N ASN A 44 -8.89 19.26 -4.09
CA ASN A 44 -8.37 20.55 -3.64
C ASN A 44 -7.28 21.11 -4.57
N GLN A 45 -7.10 20.53 -5.76
CA GLN A 45 -6.06 20.88 -6.73
C GLN A 45 -4.62 20.66 -6.21
N LYS A 46 -4.45 19.86 -5.15
CA LYS A 46 -3.13 19.48 -4.66
C LYS A 46 -2.61 18.29 -5.45
N ARG A 47 -1.33 18.34 -5.84
CA ARG A 47 -0.70 17.26 -6.61
C ARG A 47 -0.55 16.00 -5.73
N ILE A 48 -1.15 14.91 -6.20
CA ILE A 48 -1.04 13.58 -5.59
C ILE A 48 0.19 12.85 -6.14
N PHE A 49 0.35 12.88 -7.46
CA PHE A 49 1.37 12.09 -8.15
C PHE A 49 1.66 12.69 -9.52
N ALA A 50 2.87 12.49 -10.02
CA ALA A 50 3.23 12.84 -11.38
C ALA A 50 4.30 11.89 -11.90
N LYS A 51 4.20 11.50 -13.16
CA LYS A 51 5.18 10.63 -13.81
C LYS A 51 5.28 10.96 -15.29
N ALA A 52 6.48 10.81 -15.83
CA ALA A 52 6.76 10.75 -17.26
C ALA A 52 7.41 9.41 -17.60
N LYS A 53 6.94 8.81 -18.70
CA LYS A 53 7.46 7.57 -19.26
C LYS A 53 8.29 7.89 -20.49
N PHE A 54 9.57 7.52 -20.49
CA PHE A 54 10.45 7.71 -21.63
C PHE A 54 10.22 6.62 -22.67
N LEU A 55 10.19 7.02 -23.94
CA LEU A 55 10.02 6.17 -25.10
C LEU A 55 11.23 6.36 -26.02
N PRO A 56 12.12 5.36 -26.18
CA PRO A 56 13.33 5.52 -26.98
C PRO A 56 13.06 5.95 -28.43
N HIS A 57 11.95 5.51 -29.00
CA HIS A 57 11.51 5.90 -30.33
C HIS A 57 9.98 5.82 -30.44
N ALA A 58 9.31 6.96 -30.63
CA ALA A 58 7.87 7.05 -30.84
C ALA A 58 7.49 8.33 -31.58
N THR A 59 6.22 8.46 -31.97
CA THR A 59 5.68 9.72 -32.48
C THR A 59 5.10 10.57 -31.35
N ASN A 60 4.87 11.86 -31.61
CA ASN A 60 4.22 12.75 -30.64
C ASN A 60 2.87 12.18 -30.17
N ASN A 61 2.03 11.73 -31.10
CA ASN A 61 0.70 11.20 -30.77
C ASN A 61 0.77 9.92 -29.93
N ILE A 62 1.75 9.04 -30.18
CA ILE A 62 1.98 7.86 -29.34
C ILE A 62 2.37 8.30 -27.92
N ALA A 63 3.20 9.33 -27.79
CA ALA A 63 3.61 9.87 -26.49
C ALA A 63 2.41 10.45 -25.71
N GLU A 64 1.54 11.21 -26.38
CA GLU A 64 0.32 11.80 -25.79
C GLU A 64 -0.60 10.72 -25.21
N TYR A 65 -0.91 9.70 -26.01
CA TYR A 65 -1.72 8.57 -25.56
C TYR A 65 -1.03 7.76 -24.47
N THR A 66 0.30 7.65 -24.49
CA THR A 66 1.05 7.00 -23.40
C THR A 66 0.91 7.77 -22.09
N GLY A 67 0.96 9.10 -22.12
CA GLY A 67 0.70 9.95 -20.95
C GLY A 67 -0.71 9.73 -20.40
N LEU A 68 -1.72 9.72 -21.27
CA LEU A 68 -3.11 9.49 -20.88
C LEU A 68 -3.31 8.10 -20.27
N LEU A 69 -2.83 7.06 -20.95
CA LEU A 69 -2.96 5.66 -20.53
C LEU A 69 -2.37 5.45 -19.13
N THR A 70 -1.12 5.90 -18.93
CA THR A 70 -0.42 5.75 -17.65
C THR A 70 -1.07 6.57 -16.53
N GLY A 71 -1.63 7.74 -16.85
CA GLY A 71 -2.40 8.55 -15.90
C GLY A 71 -3.71 7.90 -15.47
N LEU A 72 -4.44 7.27 -16.41
CA LEU A 72 -5.69 6.55 -16.13
C LEU A 72 -5.46 5.32 -15.27
N GLU A 73 -4.47 4.50 -15.60
CA GLU A 73 -4.06 3.35 -14.80
C GLU A 73 -3.74 3.78 -13.37
N LYS A 74 -2.92 4.83 -13.21
CA LYS A 74 -2.54 5.32 -11.88
C LYS A 74 -3.71 5.89 -11.08
N ALA A 75 -4.61 6.63 -11.73
CA ALA A 75 -5.81 7.15 -11.08
C ALA A 75 -6.71 6.01 -10.58
N TYR A 76 -6.82 4.92 -11.35
CA TYR A 76 -7.58 3.74 -10.95
C TYR A 76 -6.94 3.01 -9.75
N GLU A 77 -5.62 2.82 -9.76
CA GLU A 77 -4.87 2.26 -8.63
C GLU A 77 -5.09 3.04 -7.32
N LEU A 78 -5.20 4.37 -7.42
CA LEU A 78 -5.48 5.27 -6.29
C LEU A 78 -6.94 5.23 -5.83
N GLY A 79 -7.78 4.39 -6.45
CA GLY A 79 -9.18 4.21 -6.09
C GLY A 79 -10.12 5.32 -6.55
N ALA A 80 -9.70 6.14 -7.53
CA ALA A 80 -10.53 7.20 -8.07
C ALA A 80 -11.80 6.64 -8.67
N SER A 81 -12.93 7.30 -8.40
CA SER A 81 -14.20 6.87 -8.96
C SER A 81 -14.67 7.65 -10.17
N ALA A 82 -14.14 8.86 -10.31
CA ALA A 82 -14.35 9.73 -11.43
C ALA A 82 -13.02 10.40 -11.80
N VAL A 83 -12.87 10.73 -13.07
CA VAL A 83 -11.67 11.43 -13.56
C VAL A 83 -12.03 12.65 -14.40
N LYS A 84 -11.28 13.74 -14.22
CA LYS A 84 -11.35 14.95 -15.07
C LYS A 84 -10.02 15.11 -15.78
N ILE A 85 -10.01 14.92 -17.09
CA ILE A 85 -8.80 14.86 -17.89
C ILE A 85 -8.63 16.16 -18.66
N TYR A 86 -7.42 16.71 -18.64
CA TYR A 86 -7.02 17.91 -19.36
C TYR A 86 -5.77 17.61 -20.18
N SER A 87 -5.81 17.96 -21.46
CA SER A 87 -4.70 17.80 -22.40
C SER A 87 -4.71 18.95 -23.40
N ASP A 88 -3.55 19.34 -23.89
CA ASP A 88 -3.37 20.27 -25.00
C ASP A 88 -3.31 19.58 -26.38
N SER A 89 -3.41 18.25 -26.42
CA SER A 89 -3.59 17.50 -27.67
C SER A 89 -5.04 17.51 -28.13
N GLU A 90 -5.42 18.49 -28.94
CA GLU A 90 -6.78 18.60 -29.49
C GLU A 90 -7.18 17.33 -30.27
N LEU A 91 -6.23 16.70 -30.97
CA LEU A 91 -6.46 15.44 -31.69
C LEU A 91 -6.90 14.32 -30.74
N MET A 92 -6.14 14.07 -29.68
CA MET A 92 -6.44 13.02 -28.71
C MET A 92 -7.78 13.29 -28.00
N VAL A 93 -8.03 14.55 -27.60
CA VAL A 93 -9.29 14.95 -26.96
C VAL A 93 -10.48 14.66 -27.87
N LYS A 94 -10.42 15.07 -29.15
CA LYS A 94 -11.50 14.82 -30.13
C LYS A 94 -11.67 13.33 -30.42
N GLN A 95 -10.59 12.56 -30.45
CA GLN A 95 -10.68 11.10 -30.65
C GLN A 95 -11.35 10.40 -29.46
N ILE A 96 -10.97 10.73 -28.22
CA ILE A 96 -11.59 10.17 -27.01
C ILE A 96 -13.06 10.56 -26.87
N ASN A 97 -13.43 11.79 -27.27
CA ASN A 97 -14.83 12.22 -27.34
C ASN A 97 -15.63 11.59 -28.49
N GLY A 98 -14.99 10.80 -29.37
CA GLY A 98 -15.64 10.17 -30.51
C GLY A 98 -15.92 11.12 -31.69
N GLU A 99 -15.40 12.35 -31.65
CA GLU A 99 -15.55 13.32 -32.74
C GLU A 99 -14.68 12.93 -33.95
N TYR A 100 -13.47 12.43 -33.69
CA TYR A 100 -12.50 12.03 -34.73
C TYR A 100 -12.22 10.52 -34.67
N LYS A 101 -12.03 9.89 -35.85
CA LYS A 101 -11.65 8.48 -35.96
C LYS A 101 -10.13 8.28 -35.78
N VAL A 102 -9.74 7.20 -35.12
CA VAL A 102 -8.34 6.74 -35.04
C VAL A 102 -8.04 5.86 -36.26
N LYS A 103 -7.16 6.32 -37.14
CA LYS A 103 -6.81 5.61 -38.39
C LYS A 103 -5.49 4.85 -38.34
N ASN A 104 -4.56 5.27 -37.47
CA ASN A 104 -3.24 4.66 -37.33
C ASN A 104 -3.33 3.45 -36.40
N GLU A 105 -2.80 2.29 -36.81
CA GLU A 105 -2.90 1.03 -36.05
C GLU A 105 -2.20 1.08 -34.69
N GLY A 106 -0.97 1.61 -34.61
CA GLY A 106 -0.26 1.74 -33.33
C GLY A 106 -0.94 2.72 -32.36
N LEU A 107 -1.60 3.75 -32.90
CA LEU A 107 -2.43 4.66 -32.10
C LEU A 107 -3.76 4.03 -31.67
N ARG A 108 -4.31 3.13 -32.50
CA ARG A 108 -5.57 2.44 -32.25
C ARG A 108 -5.49 1.55 -31.02
N GLU A 109 -4.39 0.82 -30.88
CA GLU A 109 -4.17 -0.03 -29.71
C GLU A 109 -4.15 0.78 -28.40
N LEU A 110 -3.41 1.90 -28.38
CA LEU A 110 -3.36 2.79 -27.21
C LEU A 110 -4.71 3.47 -26.94
N PHE A 111 -5.45 3.82 -27.99
CA PHE A 111 -6.79 4.37 -27.87
C PHE A 111 -7.75 3.36 -27.23
N GLU A 112 -7.75 2.11 -27.69
CA GLU A 112 -8.58 1.03 -27.15
C GLU A 112 -8.25 0.78 -25.67
N GLN A 113 -6.96 0.72 -25.31
CA GLN A 113 -6.54 0.61 -23.91
C GLN A 113 -7.00 1.79 -23.04
N CYS A 114 -6.87 3.03 -23.53
CA CYS A 114 -7.38 4.20 -22.81
C CYS A 114 -8.90 4.11 -22.61
N PHE A 115 -9.64 3.70 -23.65
CA PHE A 115 -11.08 3.54 -23.58
C PHE A 115 -11.49 2.47 -22.56
N ASP A 116 -10.83 1.32 -22.56
CA ASP A 116 -11.04 0.26 -21.59
C ASP A 116 -10.87 0.76 -20.15
N TRP A 117 -9.84 1.56 -19.88
CA TRP A 117 -9.67 2.20 -18.58
C TRP A 117 -10.78 3.19 -18.25
N LEU A 118 -11.17 4.04 -19.21
CA LEU A 118 -12.26 5.00 -19.03
C LEU A 118 -13.58 4.32 -18.64
N THR A 119 -13.87 3.12 -19.18
CA THR A 119 -15.08 2.35 -18.82
C THR A 119 -15.13 1.90 -17.35
N LYS A 120 -13.98 1.85 -16.66
CA LYS A 120 -13.90 1.44 -15.26
C LYS A 120 -14.28 2.56 -14.27
N PHE A 121 -14.30 3.82 -14.71
CA PHE A 121 -14.72 4.95 -13.89
C PHE A 121 -16.22 5.16 -13.96
N LYS A 122 -16.84 5.61 -12.87
CA LYS A 122 -18.29 5.90 -12.83
C LYS A 122 -18.66 7.07 -13.73
N SER A 123 -17.74 8.02 -13.88
CA SER A 123 -17.89 9.17 -14.73
C SER A 123 -16.50 9.67 -15.12
N TRP A 124 -16.36 10.12 -16.35
CA TRP A 124 -15.13 10.76 -16.83
C TRP A 124 -15.50 11.93 -17.73
N GLN A 125 -14.58 12.89 -17.84
CA GLN A 125 -14.63 13.94 -18.84
C GLN A 125 -13.20 14.20 -19.33
N ILE A 126 -13.06 14.54 -20.61
CA ILE A 126 -11.81 15.03 -21.18
C ILE A 126 -12.05 16.39 -21.83
N LYS A 127 -11.15 17.35 -21.58
CA LYS A 127 -11.24 18.70 -22.13
C LYS A 127 -9.90 19.14 -22.67
N HIS A 128 -9.95 19.78 -23.83
CA HIS A 128 -8.79 20.47 -24.38
C HIS A 128 -8.49 21.71 -23.53
N VAL A 129 -7.22 21.94 -23.23
CA VAL A 129 -6.71 23.14 -22.55
C VAL A 129 -5.53 23.70 -23.32
N PHE A 130 -5.34 25.02 -23.25
CA PHE A 130 -4.14 25.62 -23.85
C PHE A 130 -2.88 25.23 -23.05
N ARG A 131 -1.74 25.19 -23.73
CA ARG A 131 -0.44 24.75 -23.20
C ARG A 131 -0.02 25.50 -21.93
N GLU A 132 -0.43 26.76 -21.77
CA GLU A 132 -0.15 27.56 -20.56
C GLU A 132 -0.80 26.97 -19.30
N LYS A 133 -1.87 26.19 -19.47
CA LYS A 133 -2.57 25.47 -18.39
C LYS A 133 -2.05 24.03 -18.20
N ASN A 134 -1.18 23.53 -19.08
CA ASN A 134 -0.60 22.17 -19.03
C ASN A 134 0.90 22.14 -18.69
N LYS A 135 1.48 23.28 -18.28
CA LYS A 135 2.93 23.47 -18.06
C LYS A 135 3.62 22.41 -17.19
N GLN A 136 2.91 21.80 -16.24
CA GLN A 136 3.52 20.79 -15.36
C GLN A 136 3.77 19.46 -16.08
N ALA A 137 2.81 19.03 -16.91
CA ALA A 137 2.97 17.81 -17.71
C ALA A 137 4.03 18.03 -18.81
N ASP A 138 4.01 19.17 -19.49
CA ASP A 138 5.03 19.58 -20.46
C ASP A 138 6.45 19.57 -19.87
N LYS A 139 6.60 20.13 -18.66
CA LYS A 139 7.89 20.12 -17.97
C LYS A 139 8.38 18.69 -17.69
N LEU A 140 7.49 17.79 -17.28
CA LEU A 140 7.82 16.40 -16.99
C LEU A 140 8.25 15.62 -18.25
N VAL A 141 7.56 15.86 -19.37
CA VAL A 141 7.96 15.32 -20.68
C VAL A 141 9.39 15.73 -21.01
N ASN A 142 9.71 17.02 -20.91
CA ASN A 142 11.05 17.53 -21.19
C ASN A 142 12.11 16.95 -20.24
N GLN A 143 11.79 16.81 -18.95
CA GLN A 143 12.69 16.18 -17.97
C GLN A 143 13.01 14.72 -18.32
N ALA A 144 12.02 13.92 -18.73
CA ALA A 144 12.24 12.54 -19.13
C ALA A 144 13.04 12.43 -20.43
N LEU A 145 12.80 13.34 -21.39
CA LEU A 145 13.57 13.43 -22.64
C LEU A 145 15.05 13.79 -22.41
N ASP A 146 15.31 14.69 -21.45
CA ASP A 146 16.67 15.07 -21.06
C ASP A 146 17.38 13.94 -20.32
N ALA A 147 16.68 13.28 -19.39
CA ALA A 147 17.21 12.16 -18.62
C ALA A 147 17.34 10.86 -19.44
N LYS A 148 16.62 10.74 -20.56
CA LYS A 148 16.44 9.52 -21.35
C LYS A 148 15.98 8.33 -20.50
N SER A 149 15.14 8.60 -19.51
CA SER A 149 14.62 7.64 -18.55
C SER A 149 13.29 8.13 -17.96
N ASP A 150 12.55 7.22 -17.34
CA ASP A 150 11.32 7.57 -16.62
C ASP A 150 11.62 8.56 -15.49
N VAL A 151 10.75 9.56 -15.33
CA VAL A 151 10.84 10.55 -14.25
C VAL A 151 9.58 10.46 -13.41
N GLU A 152 9.74 10.36 -12.10
CA GLU A 152 8.62 10.31 -11.15
C GLU A 152 8.74 11.44 -10.14
N ILE A 153 7.67 12.23 -10.00
CA ILE A 153 7.55 13.32 -9.04
C ILE A 153 6.28 13.08 -8.21
N GLY A 154 6.39 12.20 -7.22
CA GLY A 154 5.38 12.11 -6.17
C GLY A 154 5.56 13.22 -5.15
N GLU A 155 4.50 13.97 -4.82
CA GLU A 155 4.29 14.21 -3.40
C GLU A 155 3.88 12.85 -2.84
N LYS A 156 4.87 12.07 -2.36
CA LYS A 156 4.58 10.93 -1.46
C LYS A 156 3.59 11.48 -0.44
N PRO A 157 2.44 10.80 -0.19
CA PRO A 157 1.35 11.37 0.59
C PRO A 157 1.96 12.02 1.81
N ALA A 158 1.86 13.36 1.85
CA ALA A 158 2.43 14.13 2.94
C ALA A 158 2.01 13.41 4.22
N ILE A 159 2.96 13.19 5.14
CA ILE A 159 2.63 12.81 6.51
C ILE A 159 1.36 13.55 6.85
N ASP A 160 0.28 12.81 7.13
CA ASP A 160 -0.91 13.44 7.65
C ASP A 160 -0.46 14.10 8.95
N THR A 161 -0.20 15.40 8.89
CA THR A 161 0.33 16.17 10.02
C THR A 161 -0.71 16.29 11.14
N THR A 162 -1.95 15.83 10.88
CA THR A 162 -2.98 15.64 11.89
C THR A 162 -2.89 14.28 12.60
N SER A 163 -2.16 13.31 12.03
CA SER A 163 -1.94 12.00 12.64
C SER A 163 -0.83 12.05 13.69
N LYS A 164 -1.06 11.36 14.81
CA LYS A 164 -0.12 11.31 15.94
C LYS A 164 1.20 10.66 15.51
N HIS A 165 2.33 11.29 15.83
CA HIS A 165 3.64 10.64 15.68
C HIS A 165 3.73 9.44 16.64
N LEU A 166 3.95 8.25 16.10
CA LEU A 166 3.96 7.02 16.89
C LEU A 166 5.37 6.56 17.26
N ARG A 167 5.57 6.23 18.53
CA ARG A 167 6.72 5.43 19.01
C ARG A 167 6.38 3.95 18.91
N LEU A 168 7.03 3.23 18.01
CA LEU A 168 6.78 1.81 17.76
C LEU A 168 7.73 0.93 18.59
N GLY A 169 7.19 -0.08 19.25
CA GLY A 169 7.96 -1.19 19.82
C GLY A 169 7.83 -2.41 18.91
N VAL A 170 8.91 -2.89 18.31
CA VAL A 170 8.86 -3.98 17.33
C VAL A 170 9.37 -5.28 17.93
N LEU A 171 8.54 -6.33 17.94
CA LEU A 171 8.90 -7.65 18.46
C LEU A 171 9.23 -8.58 17.29
N ILE A 172 10.40 -9.23 17.31
CA ILE A 172 10.87 -10.14 16.24
C ILE A 172 11.36 -11.49 16.79
N SER A 173 11.33 -12.53 15.95
CA SER A 173 11.94 -13.84 16.27
C SER A 173 12.68 -14.49 15.09
N GLY A 174 12.80 -13.81 13.96
CA GLY A 174 13.31 -14.38 12.71
C GLY A 174 13.96 -13.37 11.77
N SER A 175 13.57 -13.37 10.50
CA SER A 175 14.28 -12.66 9.41
C SER A 175 14.17 -11.14 9.39
N GLY A 176 13.23 -10.56 10.16
CA GLY A 176 13.02 -9.12 10.29
C GLY A 176 12.53 -8.41 9.01
N ARG A 177 11.98 -9.12 8.01
CA ARG A 177 11.53 -8.50 6.75
C ARG A 177 10.46 -7.42 6.97
N THR A 178 9.49 -7.68 7.84
CA THR A 178 8.44 -6.72 8.21
C THR A 178 9.00 -5.48 8.92
N LEU A 179 9.97 -5.65 9.83
CA LEU A 179 10.67 -4.54 10.48
C LEU A 179 11.33 -3.63 9.44
N ILE A 180 12.04 -4.21 8.47
CA ILE A 180 12.74 -3.44 7.44
C ILE A 180 11.78 -2.72 6.51
N ASN A 181 10.66 -3.33 6.13
CA ASN A 181 9.61 -2.65 5.37
C ASN A 181 9.10 -1.41 6.13
N ILE A 182 8.75 -1.55 7.41
CA ILE A 182 8.27 -0.43 8.25
C ILE A 182 9.35 0.66 8.38
N GLN A 183 10.61 0.27 8.65
CA GLN A 183 11.71 1.21 8.79
C GLN A 183 11.98 1.99 7.49
N GLN A 184 11.85 1.34 6.33
CA GLN A 184 11.98 2.00 5.04
C GLN A 184 10.88 3.05 4.83
N LEU A 185 9.63 2.71 5.14
CA LEU A 185 8.51 3.65 5.04
C LEU A 185 8.66 4.85 6.00
N ILE A 186 9.23 4.65 7.19
CA ILE A 186 9.57 5.73 8.12
C ILE A 186 10.64 6.64 7.52
N LYS A 187 11.77 6.08 7.04
CA LYS A 187 12.86 6.84 6.41
C LYS A 187 12.38 7.65 5.22
N GLU A 188 11.47 7.09 4.43
CA GLU A 188 10.88 7.74 3.28
C GLU A 188 9.74 8.72 3.63
N LYS A 189 9.48 8.95 4.91
CA LYS A 189 8.41 9.83 5.42
C LYS A 189 7.02 9.41 4.95
N GLN A 190 6.82 8.13 4.62
CA GLN A 190 5.52 7.55 4.28
C GLN A 190 4.75 7.07 5.52
N LEU A 191 5.43 6.96 6.66
CA LEU A 191 4.85 6.59 7.95
C LEU A 191 5.36 7.56 9.02
N ASN A 192 4.45 8.27 9.70
CA ASN A 192 4.79 9.23 10.76
C ASN A 192 5.05 8.51 12.09
N ALA A 193 6.18 7.83 12.17
CA ALA A 193 6.55 7.03 13.33
C ALA A 193 8.06 6.95 13.49
N GLU A 194 8.49 6.47 14.64
CA GLU A 194 9.87 6.02 14.90
C GLU A 194 9.85 4.62 15.51
N VAL A 195 10.91 3.85 15.28
CA VAL A 195 11.13 2.58 16.00
C VAL A 195 11.86 2.91 17.29
N ALA A 196 11.13 2.94 18.40
CA ALA A 196 11.67 3.30 19.71
C ALA A 196 12.48 2.17 20.34
N ILE A 197 12.07 0.92 20.12
CA ILE A 197 12.79 -0.27 20.57
C ILE A 197 12.45 -1.48 19.70
N VAL A 198 13.43 -2.32 19.44
CA VAL A 198 13.26 -3.66 18.89
C VAL A 198 13.57 -4.68 19.97
N ILE A 199 12.69 -5.65 20.18
CA ILE A 199 12.93 -6.76 21.12
C ILE A 199 12.96 -8.07 20.33
N SER A 200 14.05 -8.80 20.42
CA SER A 200 14.18 -10.11 19.78
C SER A 200 14.12 -11.24 20.79
N SER A 201 13.35 -12.29 20.49
CA SER A 201 13.32 -13.52 21.32
C SER A 201 14.53 -14.44 21.08
N ARG A 202 15.37 -14.12 20.09
CA ARG A 202 16.53 -14.91 19.68
C ARG A 202 17.73 -13.97 19.49
N SER A 203 18.89 -14.37 20.00
CA SER A 203 20.12 -13.56 19.92
C SER A 203 20.78 -13.56 18.55
N ASP A 204 20.56 -14.62 17.76
CA ASP A 204 21.28 -14.90 16.53
C ASP A 204 20.27 -15.17 15.40
N THR A 205 19.83 -14.09 14.76
CA THR A 205 18.90 -14.14 13.64
C THR A 205 19.24 -13.03 12.65
N VAL A 206 18.90 -13.25 11.39
CA VAL A 206 19.02 -12.22 10.34
C VAL A 206 18.29 -10.93 10.72
N GLY A 207 17.18 -11.02 11.45
CA GLY A 207 16.48 -9.84 11.97
C GLY A 207 17.32 -9.01 12.94
N VAL A 208 18.03 -9.66 13.87
CA VAL A 208 18.95 -8.99 14.80
C VAL A 208 20.08 -8.27 14.08
N GLU A 209 20.70 -8.91 13.09
CA GLU A 209 21.76 -8.30 12.28
C GLU A 209 21.25 -7.06 11.55
N LYS A 210 20.10 -7.18 10.89
CA LYS A 210 19.43 -6.07 10.20
C LYS A 210 19.07 -4.92 11.13
N THR A 211 18.61 -5.21 12.36
CA THR A 211 18.33 -4.18 13.37
C THR A 211 19.59 -3.40 13.75
N LYS A 212 20.71 -4.11 13.99
CA LYS A 212 22.01 -3.50 14.30
C LYS A 212 22.52 -2.65 13.14
N GLN A 213 22.48 -3.18 11.91
CA GLN A 213 22.88 -2.46 10.69
C GLN A 213 22.04 -1.20 10.45
N ALA A 214 20.75 -1.23 10.83
CA ALA A 214 19.86 -0.08 10.74
C ALA A 214 20.07 0.96 11.86
N GLY A 215 20.94 0.67 12.84
CA GLY A 215 21.21 1.56 13.99
C GLY A 215 20.02 1.68 14.96
N LEU A 216 19.14 0.67 15.00
CA LEU A 216 17.95 0.70 15.83
C LEU A 216 18.23 0.19 17.25
N PRO A 217 17.60 0.77 18.30
CA PRO A 217 17.70 0.24 19.66
C PRO A 217 17.21 -1.21 19.71
N LEU A 218 18.02 -2.10 20.29
CA LEU A 218 17.78 -3.54 20.27
C LEU A 218 18.01 -4.15 21.65
N GLU A 219 17.02 -4.88 22.13
CA GLU A 219 17.09 -5.73 23.31
C GLU A 219 16.89 -7.20 22.95
N ILE A 220 17.65 -8.09 23.58
CA ILE A 220 17.52 -9.53 23.43
C ILE A 220 16.85 -10.09 24.68
N VAL A 221 15.65 -10.63 24.54
CA VAL A 221 14.87 -11.20 25.64
C VAL A 221 14.45 -12.61 25.25
N ARG A 222 15.24 -13.62 25.60
CA ARG A 222 14.96 -15.02 25.19
C ARG A 222 14.08 -15.69 26.23
N LYS A 223 13.05 -16.40 25.79
CA LYS A 223 12.12 -17.11 26.68
C LYS A 223 12.83 -18.03 27.69
N LYS A 224 13.90 -18.70 27.26
CA LYS A 224 14.70 -19.63 28.09
C LYS A 224 15.46 -18.97 29.25
N ASP A 225 15.63 -17.65 29.22
CA ASP A 225 16.35 -16.90 30.26
C ASP A 225 15.43 -16.53 31.44
N TYR A 226 14.14 -16.92 31.39
CA TYR A 226 13.14 -16.61 32.40
C TYR A 226 12.49 -17.89 32.94
N PRO A 227 12.12 -17.90 34.22
CA PRO A 227 11.56 -19.09 34.87
C PRO A 227 10.17 -19.47 34.36
N ASP A 228 9.38 -18.48 33.93
CA ASP A 228 8.02 -18.69 33.45
C ASP A 228 7.57 -17.58 32.48
N VAL A 229 6.36 -17.74 31.94
CA VAL A 229 5.75 -16.77 31.01
C VAL A 229 5.48 -15.41 31.68
N ASN A 230 5.22 -15.36 32.99
CA ASN A 230 4.92 -14.10 33.67
C ASN A 230 6.17 -13.23 33.77
N ALA A 231 7.30 -13.79 34.21
CA ALA A 231 8.58 -13.10 34.29
C ALA A 231 9.08 -12.66 32.91
N PHE A 232 8.95 -13.53 31.90
CA PHE A 232 9.26 -13.22 30.51
C PHE A 232 8.41 -12.05 29.98
N SER A 233 7.09 -12.10 30.21
CA SER A 233 6.16 -11.06 29.75
C SER A 233 6.37 -9.74 30.48
N LYS A 234 6.67 -9.79 31.78
CA LYS A 234 6.98 -8.60 32.58
C LYS A 234 8.18 -7.86 32.01
N LYS A 235 9.27 -8.57 31.69
CA LYS A 235 10.45 -7.91 31.09
C LYS A 235 10.12 -7.22 29.77
N ILE A 236 9.35 -7.87 28.89
CA ILE A 236 8.93 -7.29 27.61
C ILE A 236 8.08 -6.03 27.86
N GLY A 237 7.09 -6.13 28.76
CA GLY A 237 6.23 -5.01 29.14
C GLY A 237 7.02 -3.83 29.70
N ASP A 238 7.92 -4.07 30.66
CA ASP A 238 8.76 -3.05 31.28
C ASP A 238 9.57 -2.28 30.22
N LEU A 239 10.23 -2.99 29.30
CA LEU A 239 11.02 -2.38 28.21
C LEU A 239 10.16 -1.51 27.27
N LEU A 240 8.96 -1.98 26.91
CA LEU A 240 8.06 -1.25 26.03
C LEU A 240 7.51 0.01 26.71
N ILE A 241 7.18 -0.07 27.99
CA ILE A 241 6.68 1.06 28.80
C ILE A 241 7.80 2.09 29.00
N GLU A 242 9.01 1.66 29.37
CA GLU A 242 10.18 2.51 29.54
C GLU A 242 10.53 3.26 28.24
N ALA A 243 10.46 2.57 27.10
CA ALA A 243 10.66 3.16 25.77
C ALA A 243 9.51 4.09 25.31
N LYS A 244 8.44 4.23 26.13
CA LYS A 244 7.24 5.04 25.87
C LYS A 244 6.53 4.66 24.57
N VAL A 245 6.45 3.36 24.30
CA VAL A 245 5.82 2.82 23.09
C VAL A 245 4.33 3.18 23.05
N ASN A 246 3.86 3.64 21.89
CA ASN A 246 2.45 3.91 21.62
C ASN A 246 1.73 2.70 21.01
N LEU A 247 2.46 1.94 20.18
CA LEU A 247 1.95 0.77 19.47
C LEU A 247 3.05 -0.28 19.35
N VAL A 248 2.73 -1.51 19.75
CA VAL A 248 3.60 -2.68 19.62
C VAL A 248 3.29 -3.41 18.31
N ILE A 249 4.34 -3.75 17.57
CA ILE A 249 4.30 -4.40 16.26
C ILE A 249 4.93 -5.79 16.40
N GLN A 250 4.12 -6.86 16.35
CA GLN A 250 4.63 -8.22 16.23
C GLN A 250 5.00 -8.52 14.78
N ALA A 251 6.30 -8.42 14.48
CA ALA A 251 6.89 -8.61 13.16
C ALA A 251 7.52 -10.00 13.04
N GLY A 252 6.68 -11.04 13.06
CA GLY A 252 7.13 -12.44 13.10
C GLY A 252 7.59 -12.86 14.49
N TRP A 253 6.84 -12.47 15.52
CA TRP A 253 7.07 -12.85 16.91
C TRP A 253 6.46 -14.23 17.18
N LEU A 254 7.27 -15.17 17.69
CA LEU A 254 6.86 -16.58 17.82
C LEU A 254 6.61 -17.05 19.26
N CYS A 255 6.73 -16.15 20.25
CA CYS A 255 6.60 -16.50 21.66
C CYS A 255 5.25 -16.05 22.24
N LEU A 256 4.56 -16.91 23.00
CA LEU A 256 3.48 -16.43 23.86
C LEU A 256 4.08 -15.49 24.92
N TRP A 257 3.45 -14.33 25.07
CA TRP A 257 3.66 -13.42 26.19
C TRP A 257 2.29 -12.86 26.60
N LYS A 258 2.15 -12.51 27.87
CA LYS A 258 0.96 -11.89 28.42
C LYS A 258 1.04 -10.40 28.21
N ILE A 259 0.11 -9.84 27.45
CA ILE A 259 0.04 -8.42 27.18
C ILE A 259 -0.41 -7.71 28.47
N PRO A 260 0.36 -6.75 29.00
CA PRO A 260 -0.03 -6.02 30.19
C PRO A 260 -1.20 -5.06 29.89
N PRO A 261 -2.08 -4.77 30.87
CA PRO A 261 -3.29 -3.95 30.65
C PRO A 261 -3.01 -2.58 30.02
N GLU A 262 -1.86 -1.98 30.29
CA GLU A 262 -1.43 -0.67 29.75
C GLU A 262 -1.28 -0.68 28.22
N LEU A 263 -1.06 -1.87 27.65
CA LEU A 263 -0.92 -2.14 26.22
C LEU A 263 -2.17 -2.77 25.60
N ASP A 264 -3.29 -2.82 26.33
CA ASP A 264 -4.56 -3.27 25.77
C ASP A 264 -4.94 -2.44 24.53
N ASN A 265 -5.35 -3.12 23.46
CA ASN A 265 -5.58 -2.54 22.13
C ASN A 265 -4.41 -1.69 21.57
N LYS A 266 -3.17 -1.96 22.01
CA LYS A 266 -1.94 -1.31 21.53
C LYS A 266 -0.88 -2.33 21.11
N VAL A 267 -1.28 -3.57 20.86
CA VAL A 267 -0.43 -4.60 20.28
C VAL A 267 -1.11 -5.10 19.02
N MET A 268 -0.41 -5.05 17.89
CA MET A 268 -0.87 -5.63 16.64
C MET A 268 0.03 -6.77 16.20
N ASN A 269 -0.56 -7.73 15.51
CA ASN A 269 0.14 -8.78 14.78
C ASN A 269 -0.31 -8.79 13.32
N ILE A 270 0.55 -9.31 12.46
CA ILE A 270 0.18 -9.70 11.10
C ILE A 270 0.31 -11.21 10.96
N HIS A 271 -0.77 -11.84 10.52
CA HIS A 271 -0.85 -13.27 10.29
C HIS A 271 -0.92 -13.59 8.80
N PRO A 272 -0.13 -14.54 8.26
CA PRO A 272 -0.04 -14.83 6.82
C PRO A 272 -1.20 -15.69 6.29
N ALA A 273 -2.42 -15.44 6.79
CA ALA A 273 -3.66 -16.02 6.26
C ALA A 273 -4.86 -15.09 6.50
N LEU A 274 -6.00 -15.45 5.91
CA LEU A 274 -7.29 -14.78 6.13
C LEU A 274 -7.98 -15.34 7.37
N LEU A 275 -7.67 -14.78 8.54
CA LEU A 275 -8.31 -15.17 9.80
C LEU A 275 -9.84 -15.06 9.72
N PRO A 276 -10.59 -15.98 10.35
CA PRO A 276 -10.12 -16.99 11.31
C PRO A 276 -9.51 -18.26 10.68
N ALA A 277 -9.45 -18.37 9.35
CA ALA A 277 -8.87 -19.53 8.70
C ALA A 277 -7.35 -19.58 8.89
N PHE A 278 -6.82 -20.80 9.07
CA PHE A 278 -5.39 -21.09 9.17
C PHE A 278 -4.67 -20.25 10.25
N GLY A 279 -5.35 -19.89 11.34
CA GLY A 279 -4.77 -19.22 12.50
C GLY A 279 -4.66 -20.15 13.72
N GLY A 280 -3.99 -19.66 14.77
CA GLY A 280 -3.85 -20.36 16.04
C GLY A 280 -2.50 -21.04 16.21
N GLN A 281 -2.39 -21.85 17.27
CA GLN A 281 -1.12 -22.49 17.63
C GLN A 281 -0.60 -23.39 16.51
N GLY A 282 0.68 -23.23 16.15
CA GLY A 282 1.34 -24.01 15.11
C GLY A 282 1.21 -23.42 13.69
N MET A 283 0.29 -22.47 13.49
CA MET A 283 0.08 -21.81 12.22
C MET A 283 0.98 -20.58 12.08
N TRP A 284 2.27 -20.79 11.86
CA TRP A 284 3.23 -19.70 11.63
C TRP A 284 4.23 -20.09 10.55
N GLY A 285 4.79 -19.09 9.86
CA GLY A 285 5.79 -19.33 8.81
C GLY A 285 5.26 -20.24 7.69
N HIS A 286 6.09 -21.19 7.27
CA HIS A 286 5.78 -22.11 6.15
C HIS A 286 4.54 -22.95 6.38
N ASN A 287 4.30 -23.40 7.62
CA ASN A 287 3.17 -24.24 8.00
C ASN A 287 1.82 -23.67 7.52
N VAL A 288 1.68 -22.34 7.49
CA VAL A 288 0.45 -21.68 7.04
C VAL A 288 0.26 -21.85 5.54
N HIS A 289 1.32 -21.65 4.76
CA HIS A 289 1.27 -21.72 3.31
C HIS A 289 1.13 -23.16 2.83
N GLU A 290 1.79 -24.11 3.48
CA GLU A 290 1.59 -25.56 3.27
C GLU A 290 0.12 -25.93 3.49
N ALA A 291 -0.44 -25.60 4.65
CA ALA A 291 -1.83 -25.92 4.97
C ALA A 291 -2.85 -25.28 3.99
N VAL A 292 -2.59 -24.06 3.52
CA VAL A 292 -3.44 -23.38 2.52
C VAL A 292 -3.41 -24.12 1.19
N ILE A 293 -2.23 -24.57 0.74
CA ILE A 293 -2.06 -25.31 -0.51
C ILE A 293 -2.69 -26.70 -0.40
N GLU A 294 -2.41 -27.42 0.68
CA GLU A 294 -2.97 -28.75 0.95
C GLU A 294 -4.50 -28.73 1.02
N ALA A 295 -5.08 -27.66 1.57
CA ALA A 295 -6.53 -27.46 1.58
C ALA A 295 -7.14 -27.14 0.21
N GLY A 296 -6.32 -26.98 -0.84
CA GLY A 296 -6.77 -26.66 -2.20
C GLY A 296 -7.36 -25.25 -2.34
N CYS A 297 -6.99 -24.33 -1.45
CA CYS A 297 -7.49 -22.96 -1.47
C CYS A 297 -7.09 -22.26 -2.78
N LYS A 298 -7.99 -21.43 -3.34
CA LYS A 298 -7.70 -20.59 -4.53
C LYS A 298 -7.39 -19.13 -4.19
N VAL A 299 -7.60 -18.77 -2.92
CA VAL A 299 -7.33 -17.43 -2.38
C VAL A 299 -6.66 -17.61 -1.03
N SER A 300 -5.59 -16.84 -0.82
CA SER A 300 -4.92 -16.66 0.47
C SER A 300 -4.81 -15.17 0.76
N GLY A 301 -4.00 -14.79 1.74
CA GLY A 301 -3.82 -13.39 2.10
C GLY A 301 -3.13 -13.21 3.44
N CYS A 302 -3.28 -12.01 4.00
CA CYS A 302 -2.82 -11.70 5.35
C CYS A 302 -3.90 -10.96 6.13
N THR A 303 -3.80 -11.05 7.45
CA THR A 303 -4.70 -10.37 8.39
C THR A 303 -3.89 -9.59 9.42
N VAL A 304 -4.18 -8.30 9.55
CA VAL A 304 -3.71 -7.47 10.66
C VAL A 304 -4.80 -7.38 11.70
N HIS A 305 -4.48 -7.67 12.95
CA HIS A 305 -5.43 -7.65 14.06
C HIS A 305 -4.76 -7.13 15.34
N PHE A 306 -5.56 -6.63 16.28
CA PHE A 306 -5.05 -6.42 17.63
C PHE A 306 -4.82 -7.77 18.30
N CYS A 307 -3.75 -7.87 19.10
CA CYS A 307 -3.45 -9.08 19.84
C CYS A 307 -4.26 -9.14 21.13
N THR A 308 -4.65 -10.35 21.50
CA THR A 308 -5.13 -10.70 22.84
C THR A 308 -4.16 -11.71 23.44
N ASN A 309 -4.48 -12.26 24.62
CA ASN A 309 -3.72 -13.37 25.20
C ASN A 309 -4.05 -14.73 24.57
N GLU A 310 -4.88 -14.75 23.51
CA GLU A 310 -5.20 -15.93 22.70
C GLU A 310 -4.66 -15.75 21.28
N TYR A 311 -4.04 -16.81 20.74
CA TYR A 311 -3.43 -16.79 19.40
C TYR A 311 -4.45 -16.47 18.31
N ASP A 312 -4.20 -15.39 17.57
CA ASP A 312 -4.92 -15.00 16.35
C ASP A 312 -6.46 -14.87 16.53
N LYS A 313 -6.91 -14.58 17.75
CA LYS A 313 -8.34 -14.42 18.09
C LYS A 313 -8.80 -12.98 18.28
N GLY A 314 -7.88 -12.02 18.20
CA GLY A 314 -8.20 -10.63 18.46
C GLY A 314 -8.92 -9.93 17.29
N PRO A 315 -9.41 -8.70 17.53
CA PRO A 315 -10.27 -8.00 16.60
C PRO A 315 -9.49 -7.57 15.34
N ILE A 316 -10.03 -7.95 14.18
CA ILE A 316 -9.41 -7.74 12.87
C ILE A 316 -9.50 -6.27 12.45
N ILE A 317 -8.36 -5.70 12.03
CA ILE A 317 -8.23 -4.32 11.56
C ILE A 317 -8.28 -4.26 10.03
N SER A 318 -7.51 -5.12 9.36
CA SER A 318 -7.39 -5.14 7.90
C SER A 318 -7.08 -6.53 7.40
N GLN A 319 -7.57 -6.84 6.19
CA GLN A 319 -7.25 -8.06 5.46
C GLN A 319 -6.94 -7.72 4.01
N ARG A 320 -5.97 -8.42 3.44
CA ARG A 320 -5.65 -8.34 2.00
C ARG A 320 -5.53 -9.75 1.45
N THR A 321 -5.98 -9.92 0.21
CA THR A 321 -6.04 -11.21 -0.47
C THR A 321 -5.03 -11.31 -1.60
N CYS A 322 -4.58 -12.51 -1.90
CA CYS A 322 -3.84 -12.83 -3.12
C CYS A 322 -4.30 -14.20 -3.68
N PRO A 323 -4.15 -14.45 -4.98
CA PRO A 323 -4.49 -15.75 -5.55
C PRO A 323 -3.49 -16.82 -5.12
N VAL A 324 -3.98 -18.04 -4.95
CA VAL A 324 -3.18 -19.27 -4.88
C VAL A 324 -3.22 -19.89 -6.27
N LYS A 325 -2.05 -20.09 -6.88
CA LYS A 325 -1.90 -20.69 -8.21
C LYS A 325 -1.78 -22.20 -8.08
N ASP A 326 -2.13 -22.91 -9.14
CA ASP A 326 -2.09 -24.38 -9.16
C ASP A 326 -0.67 -24.94 -9.05
N ASP A 327 0.34 -24.14 -9.42
CA ASP A 327 1.77 -24.46 -9.38
C ASP A 327 2.52 -23.83 -8.20
N ASP A 328 1.80 -23.24 -7.23
CA ASP A 328 2.45 -22.62 -6.08
C ASP A 328 3.16 -23.66 -5.20
N THR A 329 4.38 -23.31 -4.78
CA THR A 329 5.02 -23.89 -3.61
C THR A 329 4.70 -23.04 -2.38
N PRO A 330 4.91 -23.56 -1.16
CA PRO A 330 4.75 -22.73 0.04
C PRO A 330 5.63 -21.47 0.03
N ASP A 331 6.82 -21.51 -0.60
CA ASP A 331 7.70 -20.34 -0.76
C ASP A 331 7.13 -19.30 -1.74
N THR A 332 6.62 -19.71 -2.91
CA THR A 332 6.06 -18.77 -3.89
C THR A 332 4.78 -18.13 -3.37
N LEU A 333 3.96 -18.89 -2.64
CA LEU A 333 2.79 -18.36 -1.95
C LEU A 333 3.20 -17.41 -0.81
N ALA A 334 4.20 -17.78 0.00
CA ALA A 334 4.72 -16.93 1.07
C ALA A 334 5.22 -15.58 0.56
N ALA A 335 5.95 -15.57 -0.56
CA ALA A 335 6.41 -14.33 -1.18
C ALA A 335 5.23 -13.42 -1.59
N ARG A 336 4.19 -13.99 -2.20
CA ARG A 336 3.01 -13.25 -2.63
C ARG A 336 2.14 -12.76 -1.48
N VAL A 337 2.02 -13.55 -0.41
CA VAL A 337 1.37 -13.11 0.83
C VAL A 337 2.17 -11.98 1.46
N PHE A 338 3.49 -12.08 1.49
CA PHE A 338 4.36 -11.04 2.05
C PHE A 338 4.26 -9.69 1.29
N GLU A 339 4.05 -9.68 -0.02
CA GLU A 339 3.74 -8.46 -0.77
C GLU A 339 2.48 -7.76 -0.22
N GLN A 340 1.46 -8.54 0.16
CA GLN A 340 0.25 -8.00 0.79
C GLN A 340 0.50 -7.55 2.23
N GLU A 341 1.35 -8.26 2.98
CA GLU A 341 1.75 -7.87 4.34
C GLU A 341 2.46 -6.52 4.37
N CYS A 342 3.35 -6.28 3.39
CA CYS A 342 4.07 -5.03 3.21
C CYS A 342 3.15 -3.83 3.04
N ILE A 343 1.89 -4.05 2.66
CA ILE A 343 0.89 -3.01 2.47
C ILE A 343 -0.11 -2.98 3.62
N ALA A 344 -0.63 -4.14 4.04
CA ALA A 344 -1.65 -4.26 5.07
C ALA A 344 -1.17 -3.72 6.43
N TYR A 345 0.06 -4.06 6.84
CA TYR A 345 0.55 -3.67 8.16
C TYR A 345 0.76 -2.16 8.28
N PRO A 346 1.45 -1.49 7.33
CA PRO A 346 1.57 -0.03 7.36
C PRO A 346 0.22 0.69 7.26
N GLU A 347 -0.75 0.20 6.49
CA GLU A 347 -2.12 0.73 6.45
C GLU A 347 -2.77 0.69 7.83
N ALA A 348 -2.68 -0.44 8.55
CA ALA A 348 -3.22 -0.58 9.90
C ALA A 348 -2.53 0.36 10.92
N ILE A 349 -1.21 0.52 10.82
CA ILE A 349 -0.46 1.47 11.68
C ILE A 349 -0.93 2.91 11.42
N LYS A 350 -1.15 3.30 10.15
CA LYS A 350 -1.68 4.63 9.79
C LYS A 350 -3.09 4.84 10.34
N LEU A 351 -3.96 3.84 10.24
CA LEU A 351 -5.31 3.91 10.81
C LEU A 351 -5.27 4.12 12.33
N PHE A 352 -4.37 3.42 13.02
CA PHE A 352 -4.15 3.63 14.45
C PHE A 352 -3.61 5.03 14.77
N ALA A 353 -2.62 5.50 14.02
CA ALA A 353 -2.06 6.85 14.18
C ALA A 353 -3.09 7.96 14.02
N SER A 354 -4.11 7.74 13.16
CA SER A 354 -5.20 8.68 12.92
C SER A 354 -6.29 8.69 14.01
N GLY A 355 -6.23 7.78 14.98
CA GLY A 355 -7.25 7.67 16.04
C GLY A 355 -8.62 7.17 15.54
N LYS A 356 -8.67 6.54 14.36
CA LYS A 356 -9.92 6.11 13.70
C LYS A 356 -10.34 4.68 14.02
N LEU A 357 -9.56 3.92 14.78
CA LEU A 357 -9.86 2.53 15.13
C LEU A 357 -10.60 2.46 16.47
N PHE A 358 -11.83 1.92 16.45
CA PHE A 358 -12.66 1.72 17.64
C PHE A 358 -12.97 0.24 17.81
N VAL A 359 -12.51 -0.35 18.92
CA VAL A 359 -12.77 -1.76 19.24
C VAL A 359 -14.12 -1.88 19.96
N ILE A 360 -15.01 -2.72 19.42
CA ILE A 360 -16.32 -3.03 20.00
C ILE A 360 -16.50 -4.56 20.02
N GLY A 361 -16.35 -5.16 21.20
CA GLY A 361 -16.23 -6.62 21.32
C GLY A 361 -15.06 -7.12 20.48
N ASN A 362 -15.28 -8.15 19.65
CA ASN A 362 -14.24 -8.70 18.78
C ASN A 362 -14.21 -8.08 17.36
N ARG A 363 -14.62 -6.80 17.22
CA ARG A 363 -14.62 -6.10 15.93
C ARG A 363 -13.95 -4.73 16.05
N VAL A 364 -13.35 -4.29 14.95
CA VAL A 364 -12.85 -2.93 14.78
C VAL A 364 -13.78 -2.16 13.85
N LEU A 365 -14.21 -0.98 14.27
CA LEU A 365 -14.88 0.00 13.42
C LEU A 365 -13.89 1.10 13.05
N THR A 366 -13.84 1.47 11.78
CA THR A 366 -13.15 2.64 11.27
C THR A 366 -14.15 3.80 11.15
N LYS A 367 -13.83 4.99 11.69
CA LYS A 367 -14.66 6.19 11.54
C LYS A 367 -13.93 7.31 10.82
#